data_AF-A0AAE0ZJW4-F1
#
_entry.id   AF-A0AAE0ZJW4-F1
#
_cell.length_a   1.000
_cell.length_b   1.000
_cell.length_c   1.000
_cell.angle_alpha   90.00
_cell.angle_beta   90.00
_cell.angle_gamma   90.00
#
_symmetry.space_group_name_H-M   'P 1'
#
loop_
_entity.id
_entity.type
_entity.pdbx_description
1 polymer ?
#
loop_
_entity_poly.entity_id
_entity_poly.type
_entity_poly.pdbx_seq_one_letter_code
_entity_poly.pdbx_strand_id
1 'polypeptide(L)'
;MMCLMSDRAANMKLYNKKMLEHKREVLGTDAAIEFLHCNAHFLIALADVTDAAIKKEEGLLDEKLGRDKSSTFSHFASSGETAAFRVIRTTSDVFGPRGDEKNGCREDWLAYCDTHEIKSQFTTYRSNRFNNIFENAVAILAHKDHCLHFLQNCISHCNLKLQSICSDLQDQKLLSIIAAISLFSTFLATPYWKLMNSHVNYGVFPNFVKAMVAALQRWSADQFEIDTLFTEEPLF
;
A
#
# COMPACT_ATOMS: atom_id res chain seq x y z
N MET A 1 -21.44 18.78 28.57
CA MET A 1 -21.35 19.49 27.29
C MET A 1 -21.56 18.48 26.18
N MET A 2 -22.75 18.42 25.58
CA MET A 2 -23.06 17.51 24.46
C MET A 2 -22.44 18.08 23.19
N CYS A 3 -21.61 17.29 22.50
CA CYS A 3 -20.97 17.67 21.25
C CYS A 3 -21.88 17.21 20.10
N LEU A 4 -22.59 18.14 19.46
CA LEU A 4 -23.39 17.84 18.27
C LEU A 4 -22.46 17.68 17.06
N MET A 5 -22.68 16.61 16.28
CA MET A 5 -21.87 16.18 15.12
C MET A 5 -22.10 17.04 13.87
N SER A 6 -22.06 18.38 13.95
CA SER A 6 -22.32 19.22 12.76
C SER A 6 -21.08 19.58 11.95
N ASP A 7 -19.86 19.33 12.44
CA ASP A 7 -18.65 19.56 11.66
C ASP A 7 -17.56 18.52 12.01
N ARG A 8 -17.50 17.46 11.19
CA ARG A 8 -16.50 16.40 11.31
C ARG A 8 -15.08 16.96 11.28
N ALA A 9 -14.81 18.01 10.50
CA ALA A 9 -13.48 18.59 10.39
C ALA A 9 -13.11 19.38 11.66
N ALA A 10 -14.04 20.16 12.21
CA ALA A 10 -13.83 20.85 13.49
C ALA A 10 -13.66 19.86 14.66
N ASN A 11 -14.46 18.80 14.69
CA ASN A 11 -14.36 17.75 15.71
C ASN A 11 -13.04 16.98 15.59
N MET A 12 -12.57 16.67 14.38
CA MET A 12 -11.25 16.05 14.18
C MET A 12 -10.10 16.99 14.55
N LYS A 13 -10.20 18.29 14.25
CA LYS A 13 -9.20 19.28 14.68
C LYS A 13 -9.12 19.37 16.21
N LEU A 14 -10.28 19.43 16.88
CA LEU A 14 -10.35 19.48 18.34
C LEU A 14 -9.85 18.18 18.97
N TYR A 15 -10.20 17.03 18.40
CA TYR A 15 -9.69 15.72 18.82
C TYR A 15 -8.18 15.65 18.69
N ASN A 16 -7.62 16.03 17.54
CA ASN A 16 -6.17 16.05 17.32
C ASN A 16 -5.46 17.00 18.29
N LYS A 17 -6.04 18.18 18.55
CA LYS A 17 -5.52 19.12 19.54
C LYS A 17 -5.50 18.51 20.94
N LYS A 18 -6.61 17.92 21.39
CA LYS A 18 -6.69 17.29 22.72
C LYS A 18 -5.79 16.06 22.83
N MET A 19 -5.65 15.28 21.77
CA MET A 19 -4.71 14.17 21.71
C MET A 19 -3.26 14.65 21.78
N LEU A 20 -2.91 15.77 21.14
CA LEU A 20 -1.57 16.39 21.24
C LEU A 20 -1.28 16.98 22.63
N GLU A 21 -2.29 17.54 23.29
CA GLU A 21 -2.20 18.04 24.67
C GLU A 21 -2.03 16.87 25.64
N HIS A 22 -2.87 15.83 25.53
CA HIS A 22 -2.77 14.61 26.32
C HIS A 22 -1.46 13.84 26.05
N LYS A 23 -1.00 13.80 24.80
CA LYS A 23 0.32 13.22 24.42
C LYS A 23 1.45 13.93 25.16
N ARG A 24 1.42 15.27 25.25
CA ARG A 24 2.42 16.04 25.99
C ARG A 24 2.36 15.78 27.50
N GLU A 25 1.16 15.63 28.06
CA GLU A 25 0.97 15.31 29.48
C GLU A 25 1.41 13.88 29.84
N VAL A 26 1.13 12.90 28.98
CA VAL A 26 1.40 11.46 29.24
C VAL A 26 2.82 11.05 28.86
N LEU A 27 3.36 11.57 27.75
CA LEU A 27 4.64 11.11 27.19
C LEU A 27 5.83 12.05 27.51
N GLY A 28 5.56 13.23 28.06
CA GLY A 28 6.62 14.20 28.40
C GLY A 28 7.41 14.72 27.20
N THR A 29 8.66 15.14 27.43
CA THR A 29 9.62 15.62 26.42
C THR A 29 10.63 14.54 26.02
N ASP A 30 10.22 13.27 25.98
CA ASP A 30 11.11 12.18 25.61
C ASP A 30 11.44 12.23 24.12
N ALA A 31 12.73 12.48 23.82
CA ALA A 31 13.23 12.58 22.45
C ALA A 31 12.98 11.29 21.62
N ALA A 32 12.93 10.11 22.26
CA ALA A 32 12.64 8.85 21.57
C ALA A 32 11.17 8.77 21.14
N ILE A 33 10.25 9.27 21.97
CA ILE A 33 8.82 9.29 21.66
C ILE A 33 8.52 10.31 20.54
N GLU A 34 9.16 11.48 20.59
CA GLU A 34 9.00 12.48 19.54
C GLU A 34 9.61 12.02 18.21
N PHE A 35 10.76 11.33 18.28
CA PHE A 35 11.34 10.64 17.13
C PHE A 35 10.35 9.63 16.52
N LEU A 36 9.81 8.71 17.32
CA LEU A 36 8.84 7.72 16.83
C LEU A 36 7.62 8.37 16.19
N HIS A 37 7.07 9.40 16.83
CA HIS A 37 5.90 10.13 16.33
C HIS A 37 6.16 10.80 14.97
N CYS A 38 7.29 11.52 14.83
CA CYS A 38 7.64 12.19 13.58
C CYS A 38 7.81 11.20 12.42
N ASN A 39 8.54 10.10 12.64
CA ASN A 39 8.76 9.11 11.59
C ASN A 39 7.48 8.32 11.25
N ALA A 40 6.63 8.02 12.24
CA ALA A 40 5.32 7.38 11.98
C ALA A 40 4.41 8.29 11.13
N HIS A 41 4.38 9.59 11.41
CA HIS A 41 3.62 10.56 10.61
C HIS A 41 4.15 10.66 9.18
N PHE A 42 5.47 10.66 9.00
CA PHE A 42 6.09 10.62 7.67
C PHE A 42 5.65 9.38 6.89
N LEU A 43 5.69 8.20 7.51
CA LEU A 43 5.30 6.94 6.88
C LEU A 43 3.82 6.87 6.49
N ILE A 44 2.93 7.42 7.32
CA ILE A 44 1.51 7.53 6.99
C ILE A 44 1.31 8.52 5.84
N ALA A 45 1.92 9.70 5.92
CA ALA A 45 1.84 10.71 4.88
C ALA A 45 2.37 10.20 3.53
N LEU A 46 3.35 9.29 3.55
CA LEU A 46 3.88 8.66 2.36
C LEU A 46 2.80 7.91 1.57
N ALA A 47 2.01 7.08 2.23
CA ALA A 47 0.93 6.33 1.59
C ALA A 47 -0.16 7.27 1.03
N ASP A 48 -0.51 8.32 1.79
CA ASP A 48 -1.52 9.32 1.37
C ASP A 48 -1.05 10.12 0.14
N VAL A 49 0.23 10.54 0.12
CA VAL A 49 0.82 11.26 -1.01
C VAL A 49 0.94 10.34 -2.23
N THR A 50 1.28 9.06 -2.04
CA THR A 50 1.30 8.08 -3.12
C THR A 50 -0.09 7.89 -3.73
N ASP A 51 -1.15 7.71 -2.93
CA ASP A 51 -2.52 7.58 -3.45
C ASP A 51 -2.96 8.85 -4.20
N ALA A 52 -2.66 10.03 -3.65
CA ALA A 52 -2.98 11.30 -4.30
C ALA A 52 -2.24 11.48 -5.65
N ALA A 53 -0.97 11.07 -5.73
CA ALA A 53 -0.20 11.10 -6.96
C ALA A 53 -0.78 10.13 -8.00
N ILE A 54 -1.07 8.88 -7.61
CA ILE A 54 -1.70 7.90 -8.50
C ILE A 54 -3.05 8.38 -8.97
N LYS A 55 -3.87 8.96 -8.08
CA LYS A 55 -5.18 9.49 -8.44
C LYS A 55 -5.11 10.57 -9.51
N LYS A 56 -4.07 11.40 -9.47
CA LYS A 56 -3.80 12.39 -10.52
C LYS A 56 -3.47 11.69 -11.84
N GLU A 57 -2.57 10.71 -11.83
CA GLU A 57 -2.15 9.98 -13.04
C GLU A 57 -3.27 9.13 -13.65
N GLU A 58 -4.03 8.39 -12.83
CA GLU A 58 -5.21 7.64 -13.27
C GLU A 58 -6.27 8.57 -13.87
N GLY A 59 -6.43 9.78 -13.32
CA GLY A 59 -7.35 10.79 -13.83
C GLY A 59 -6.96 11.42 -15.17
N LEU A 60 -5.71 11.24 -15.62
CA LEU A 60 -5.23 11.67 -16.94
C LEU A 60 -5.46 10.61 -18.02
N LEU A 61 -5.93 9.41 -17.67
CA LEU A 61 -6.16 8.33 -18.62
C LEU A 61 -7.53 8.47 -19.30
N ASP A 62 -7.56 8.27 -20.62
CA ASP A 62 -8.79 8.30 -21.42
C ASP A 62 -9.64 7.03 -21.26
N GLU A 63 -9.11 5.98 -20.62
CA GLU A 63 -9.81 4.72 -20.40
C GLU A 63 -9.87 4.34 -18.92
N LYS A 64 -10.92 3.59 -18.56
CA LYS A 64 -11.04 2.97 -17.23
C LYS A 64 -10.00 1.85 -17.07
N LEU A 65 -9.63 1.53 -15.84
CA LEU A 65 -8.63 0.51 -15.52
C LEU A 65 -9.26 -0.76 -14.94
N GLY A 66 -8.65 -1.90 -15.25
CA GLY A 66 -8.96 -3.20 -14.65
C GLY A 66 -10.43 -3.56 -14.77
N ARG A 67 -11.02 -3.98 -13.66
CA ARG A 67 -12.44 -4.33 -13.55
C ARG A 67 -13.38 -3.21 -13.98
N ASP A 68 -12.99 -1.95 -13.88
CA ASP A 68 -13.89 -0.82 -14.19
C ASP A 68 -14.18 -0.71 -15.69
N LYS A 69 -13.40 -1.41 -16.53
CA LYS A 69 -13.69 -1.60 -17.96
C LYS A 69 -14.99 -2.38 -18.20
N SER A 70 -15.39 -3.23 -17.27
CA SER A 70 -16.58 -4.08 -17.40
C SER A 70 -17.81 -3.45 -16.73
N SER A 71 -18.95 -3.48 -17.43
CA SER A 71 -20.24 -3.01 -16.91
C SER A 71 -20.72 -3.80 -15.69
N THR A 72 -20.26 -5.05 -15.53
CA THR A 72 -20.53 -5.92 -14.37
C THR A 72 -20.18 -5.25 -13.05
N PHE A 73 -19.14 -4.40 -13.04
CA PHE A 73 -18.65 -3.76 -11.82
C PHE A 73 -19.10 -2.30 -11.67
N SER A 74 -20.03 -1.82 -12.51
CA SER A 74 -20.50 -0.43 -12.51
C SER A 74 -21.04 0.04 -11.15
N HIS A 75 -21.70 -0.85 -10.39
CA HIS A 75 -22.19 -0.55 -9.03
C HIS A 75 -21.07 -0.35 -8.00
N PHE A 76 -19.83 -0.78 -8.29
CA PHE A 76 -18.67 -0.68 -7.41
C PHE A 76 -17.66 0.40 -7.85
N ALA A 77 -17.95 1.13 -8.94
CA ALA A 77 -17.02 2.10 -9.53
C ALA A 77 -16.84 3.39 -8.70
N SER A 78 -17.72 3.65 -7.72
CA SER A 78 -17.75 4.91 -6.96
C SER A 78 -17.02 4.85 -5.60
N SER A 79 -15.92 4.10 -5.49
CA SER A 79 -15.25 3.89 -4.19
C SER A 79 -14.39 5.06 -3.69
N GLY A 80 -14.13 6.09 -4.51
CA GLY A 80 -13.27 7.24 -4.14
C GLY A 80 -11.76 6.92 -4.02
N GLU A 81 -11.43 5.64 -3.83
CA GLU A 81 -10.13 4.96 -3.90
C GLU A 81 -9.66 4.77 -5.36
N THR A 82 -8.36 4.87 -5.60
CA THR A 82 -7.72 4.61 -6.90
C THR A 82 -7.85 3.14 -7.31
N ALA A 83 -7.80 2.86 -8.62
CA ALA A 83 -7.87 1.49 -9.12
C ALA A 83 -6.71 0.65 -8.57
N ALA A 84 -5.50 1.21 -8.52
CA ALA A 84 -4.32 0.56 -7.96
C ALA A 84 -4.46 0.20 -6.47
N PHE A 85 -4.90 1.14 -5.62
CA PHE A 85 -5.06 0.85 -4.19
C PHE A 85 -6.13 -0.20 -3.95
N ARG A 86 -7.21 -0.10 -4.70
CA ARG A 86 -8.33 -1.02 -4.62
C ARG A 86 -7.94 -2.45 -4.98
N VAL A 87 -7.19 -2.68 -6.05
CA VAL A 87 -6.73 -4.03 -6.40
C VAL A 87 -5.76 -4.56 -5.35
N ILE A 88 -4.83 -3.74 -4.84
CA ILE A 88 -3.90 -4.13 -3.77
C ILE A 88 -4.66 -4.58 -2.53
N ARG A 89 -5.61 -3.77 -2.07
CA ARG A 89 -6.46 -4.07 -0.92
C ARG A 89 -7.31 -5.32 -1.16
N THR A 90 -7.97 -5.42 -2.30
CA THR A 90 -8.89 -6.54 -2.59
C THR A 90 -8.13 -7.85 -2.71
N THR A 91 -6.95 -7.84 -3.32
CA THR A 91 -6.08 -9.02 -3.44
C THR A 91 -5.56 -9.46 -2.07
N SER A 92 -5.10 -8.52 -1.24
CA SER A 92 -4.71 -8.81 0.16
C SER A 92 -5.89 -9.32 1.00
N ASP A 93 -7.11 -8.84 0.76
CA ASP A 93 -8.29 -9.31 1.49
C ASP A 93 -8.75 -10.71 1.04
N VAL A 94 -8.36 -11.17 -0.15
CA VAL A 94 -8.69 -12.51 -0.66
C VAL A 94 -7.60 -13.52 -0.32
N PHE A 95 -6.34 -13.13 -0.54
CA PHE A 95 -5.18 -14.01 -0.40
C PHE A 95 -4.36 -13.77 0.86
N GLY A 96 -4.60 -12.70 1.62
CA GLY A 96 -3.80 -12.38 2.80
C GLY A 96 -4.23 -13.13 4.07
N PRO A 97 -3.37 -13.15 5.11
CA PRO A 97 -3.73 -13.61 6.43
C PRO A 97 -4.92 -12.80 6.99
N ARG A 98 -5.92 -13.50 7.54
CA ARG A 98 -7.18 -12.90 8.04
C ARG A 98 -7.98 -12.18 6.94
N GLY A 99 -7.90 -12.68 5.72
CA GLY A 99 -8.76 -12.26 4.61
C GLY A 99 -10.25 -12.48 4.92
N ASP A 100 -11.08 -12.12 3.98
CA ASP A 100 -12.53 -12.31 4.04
C ASP A 100 -12.86 -13.80 4.05
N GLU A 101 -13.29 -14.32 5.20
CA GLU A 101 -13.65 -15.74 5.38
C GLU A 101 -14.83 -16.17 4.50
N LYS A 102 -15.68 -15.23 4.05
CA LYS A 102 -16.88 -15.53 3.26
C LYS A 102 -16.65 -15.45 1.76
N ASN A 103 -15.88 -14.46 1.32
CA ASN A 103 -15.69 -14.19 -0.12
C ASN A 103 -14.23 -14.31 -0.59
N GLY A 104 -13.29 -14.58 0.32
CA GLY A 104 -11.90 -14.90 0.01
C GLY A 104 -11.69 -16.39 -0.22
N CYS A 105 -10.45 -16.76 -0.54
CA CYS A 105 -10.06 -18.13 -0.88
C CYS A 105 -8.68 -18.47 -0.32
N ARG A 106 -8.36 -17.95 0.88
CA ARG A 106 -7.03 -18.07 1.48
C ARG A 106 -6.58 -19.52 1.67
N GLU A 107 -7.45 -20.40 2.15
CA GLU A 107 -7.12 -21.81 2.41
C GLU A 107 -6.81 -22.54 1.10
N ASP A 108 -7.68 -22.39 0.09
CA ASP A 108 -7.48 -22.94 -1.25
C ASP A 108 -6.20 -22.40 -1.90
N TRP A 109 -5.93 -21.10 -1.73
CA TRP A 109 -4.70 -20.48 -2.21
C TRP A 109 -3.44 -21.03 -1.53
N LEU A 110 -3.50 -21.27 -0.22
CA LEU A 110 -2.40 -21.87 0.52
C LEU A 110 -2.15 -23.32 0.07
N ALA A 111 -3.20 -24.10 -0.17
CA ALA A 111 -3.08 -25.44 -0.73
C ALA A 111 -2.45 -25.38 -2.14
N TYR A 112 -2.90 -24.46 -3.00
CA TYR A 112 -2.29 -24.23 -4.31
C TYR A 112 -0.81 -23.84 -4.21
N CYS A 113 -0.46 -23.00 -3.23
CA CYS A 113 0.92 -22.59 -3.00
C CYS A 113 1.81 -23.78 -2.63
N ASP A 114 1.32 -24.64 -1.73
CA ASP A 114 2.01 -25.84 -1.27
C ASP A 114 2.26 -26.82 -2.42
N THR A 115 1.25 -27.06 -3.27
CA THR A 115 1.39 -27.97 -4.43
C THR A 115 2.33 -27.45 -5.52
N HIS A 116 2.57 -26.14 -5.58
CA HIS A 116 3.44 -25.51 -6.58
C HIS A 116 4.78 -25.06 -5.98
N GLU A 117 5.09 -25.45 -4.74
CA GLU A 117 6.33 -25.10 -4.03
C GLU A 117 6.59 -23.58 -3.96
N ILE A 118 5.52 -22.77 -3.93
CA ILE A 118 5.61 -21.32 -3.79
C ILE A 118 5.19 -20.88 -2.38
N LYS A 119 5.85 -19.84 -1.86
CA LYS A 119 5.46 -19.23 -0.58
C LYS A 119 4.60 -18.00 -0.86
N SER A 120 3.36 -18.00 -0.35
CA SER A 120 2.50 -16.81 -0.43
C SER A 120 3.13 -15.62 0.29
N GLN A 121 3.26 -14.50 -0.42
CA GLN A 121 3.83 -13.23 0.11
C GLN A 121 2.78 -12.21 0.54
N PHE A 122 1.50 -12.44 0.26
CA PHE A 122 0.42 -11.53 0.68
C PHE A 122 0.41 -11.33 2.20
N THR A 123 0.32 -10.08 2.63
CA THR A 123 0.17 -9.69 4.04
C THR A 123 -1.26 -9.26 4.32
N THR A 124 -1.60 -9.00 5.58
CA THR A 124 -2.96 -8.58 5.94
C THR A 124 -3.15 -7.10 5.66
N TYR A 125 -4.24 -6.72 4.99
CA TYR A 125 -4.59 -5.30 4.84
C TYR A 125 -5.28 -4.72 6.09
N ARG A 126 -5.56 -5.54 7.12
CA ARG A 126 -6.20 -5.06 8.36
C ARG A 126 -5.25 -4.21 9.20
N SER A 127 -5.82 -3.26 9.95
CA SER A 127 -5.15 -2.42 10.96
C SER A 127 -4.36 -1.19 10.46
N ASN A 128 -4.72 -0.57 9.33
CA ASN A 128 -4.17 0.72 8.85
C ASN A 128 -2.63 0.80 8.88
N ARG A 129 -1.93 -0.30 8.60
CA ARG A 129 -0.47 -0.25 8.53
C ARG A 129 -0.07 0.34 7.19
N PHE A 130 0.72 1.41 7.22
CA PHE A 130 1.15 2.14 6.02
C PHE A 130 1.89 1.23 5.03
N ASN A 131 2.63 0.23 5.51
CA ASN A 131 3.44 -0.68 4.70
C ASN A 131 2.60 -1.68 3.90
N ASN A 132 1.34 -1.93 4.29
CA ASN A 132 0.51 -2.94 3.65
C ASN A 132 0.32 -2.67 2.16
N ILE A 133 0.14 -1.41 1.75
CA ILE A 133 -0.01 -1.07 0.33
C ILE A 133 1.26 -1.43 -0.46
N PHE A 134 2.42 -1.11 0.10
CA PHE A 134 3.72 -1.30 -0.52
C PHE A 134 4.13 -2.77 -0.56
N GLU A 135 3.92 -3.53 0.52
CA GLU A 135 4.22 -4.96 0.59
C GLU A 135 3.28 -5.78 -0.31
N ASN A 136 1.98 -5.47 -0.32
CA ASN A 136 1.05 -6.22 -1.15
C ASN A 136 1.17 -5.85 -2.65
N ALA A 137 1.65 -4.65 -2.99
CA ALA A 137 2.01 -4.34 -4.38
C ALA A 137 3.14 -5.26 -4.89
N VAL A 138 4.19 -5.46 -4.09
CA VAL A 138 5.28 -6.41 -4.39
C VAL A 138 4.72 -7.84 -4.52
N ALA A 139 3.88 -8.26 -3.57
CA ALA A 139 3.28 -9.60 -3.59
C ALA A 139 2.40 -9.85 -4.83
N ILE A 140 1.65 -8.84 -5.29
CA ILE A 140 0.85 -8.94 -6.52
C ILE A 140 1.74 -9.25 -7.72
N LEU A 141 2.84 -8.52 -7.90
CA LEU A 141 3.71 -8.71 -9.06
C LEU A 141 4.42 -10.06 -9.01
N ALA A 142 4.87 -10.47 -7.82
CA ALA A 142 5.51 -11.76 -7.62
C ALA A 142 4.57 -12.96 -7.87
N HIS A 143 3.27 -12.79 -7.59
CA HIS A 143 2.29 -13.88 -7.70
C HIS A 143 1.30 -13.72 -8.84
N LYS A 144 1.42 -12.71 -9.72
CA LYS A 144 0.43 -12.39 -10.75
C LYS A 144 -0.03 -13.63 -11.53
N ASP A 145 0.90 -14.35 -12.13
CA ASP A 145 0.59 -15.48 -13.01
C ASP A 145 0.02 -16.66 -12.22
N HIS A 146 0.52 -16.88 -11.01
CA HIS A 146 -0.01 -17.88 -10.09
C HIS A 146 -1.45 -17.55 -9.64
N CYS A 147 -1.73 -16.29 -9.31
CA CYS A 147 -3.06 -15.82 -8.94
C CYS A 147 -4.03 -15.99 -10.11
N LEU A 148 -3.64 -15.60 -11.33
CA LEU A 148 -4.48 -15.77 -12.51
C LEU A 148 -4.77 -17.24 -12.79
N HIS A 149 -3.74 -18.08 -12.79
CA HIS A 149 -3.91 -19.52 -13.00
C HIS A 149 -4.83 -20.14 -11.94
N PHE A 150 -4.60 -19.82 -10.67
CA PHE A 150 -5.41 -20.30 -9.56
C PHE A 150 -6.89 -19.87 -9.68
N LEU A 151 -7.15 -18.59 -9.94
CA LEU A 151 -8.52 -18.04 -10.04
C LEU A 151 -9.27 -18.56 -11.27
N GLN A 152 -8.58 -18.95 -12.32
CA GLN A 152 -9.19 -19.44 -13.56
C GLN A 152 -9.39 -20.95 -13.58
N ASN A 153 -8.50 -21.71 -12.94
CA ASN A 153 -8.43 -23.16 -13.15
C ASN A 153 -8.59 -24.00 -11.87
N CYS A 154 -8.39 -23.40 -10.68
CA CYS A 154 -8.29 -24.17 -9.44
C CYS A 154 -9.45 -23.93 -8.46
N ILE A 155 -10.18 -22.82 -8.59
CA ILE A 155 -11.31 -22.52 -7.68
C ILE A 155 -12.61 -23.13 -8.19
N SER A 156 -13.35 -23.77 -7.28
CA SER A 156 -14.66 -24.35 -7.57
C SER A 156 -15.79 -23.31 -7.64
N HIS A 157 -15.57 -22.14 -7.04
CA HIS A 157 -16.54 -21.05 -6.93
C HIS A 157 -15.85 -19.72 -7.24
N CYS A 158 -16.43 -18.91 -8.13
CA CYS A 158 -15.86 -17.63 -8.53
C CYS A 158 -16.89 -16.51 -8.32
N ASN A 159 -16.86 -15.89 -7.13
CA ASN A 159 -17.72 -14.76 -6.79
C ASN A 159 -17.23 -13.46 -7.48
N LEU A 160 -18.04 -12.39 -7.44
CA LEU A 160 -17.72 -11.12 -8.07
C LEU A 160 -16.39 -10.50 -7.58
N LYS A 161 -16.00 -10.74 -6.32
CA LYS A 161 -14.73 -10.25 -5.76
C LYS A 161 -13.55 -10.94 -6.45
N LEU A 162 -13.60 -12.26 -6.62
CA LEU A 162 -12.57 -13.04 -7.31
C LEU A 162 -12.51 -12.69 -8.80
N GLN A 163 -13.66 -12.53 -9.46
CA GLN A 163 -13.74 -12.06 -10.84
C GLN A 163 -13.12 -10.66 -11.00
N SER A 164 -13.35 -9.77 -10.04
CA SER A 164 -12.78 -8.42 -10.05
C SER A 164 -11.25 -8.44 -10.03
N ILE A 165 -10.66 -9.29 -9.18
CA ILE A 165 -9.20 -9.47 -9.13
C ILE A 165 -8.69 -10.02 -10.46
N CYS A 166 -9.37 -11.01 -11.05
CA CYS A 166 -8.96 -11.55 -12.35
C CYS A 166 -8.95 -10.47 -13.45
N SER A 167 -9.96 -9.60 -13.49
CA SER A 167 -10.00 -8.48 -14.44
C SER A 167 -8.91 -7.45 -14.15
N ASP A 168 -8.66 -7.13 -12.89
CA ASP A 168 -7.62 -6.17 -12.50
C ASP A 168 -6.20 -6.69 -12.84
N LEU A 169 -5.90 -7.96 -12.54
CA LEU A 169 -4.59 -8.58 -12.79
C LEU A 169 -4.29 -8.85 -14.29
N GLN A 170 -5.30 -8.77 -15.15
CA GLN A 170 -5.13 -8.87 -16.60
C GLN A 170 -4.83 -7.51 -17.26
N ASP A 171 -5.08 -6.40 -16.56
CA ASP A 171 -4.86 -5.07 -17.12
C ASP A 171 -3.41 -4.63 -16.96
N GLN A 172 -2.70 -4.57 -18.09
CA GLN A 172 -1.28 -4.20 -18.12
C GLN A 172 -1.03 -2.75 -17.68
N LYS A 173 -1.95 -1.81 -17.94
CA LYS A 173 -1.78 -0.42 -17.49
C LYS A 173 -1.90 -0.32 -15.98
N LEU A 174 -2.86 -1.04 -15.41
CA LEU A 174 -3.01 -1.12 -13.95
C LEU A 174 -1.78 -1.78 -13.31
N LEU A 175 -1.27 -2.87 -13.90
CA LEU A 175 -0.05 -3.52 -13.42
C LEU A 175 1.19 -2.62 -13.51
N SER A 176 1.32 -1.77 -14.52
CA SER A 176 2.42 -0.80 -14.60
C SER A 176 2.36 0.22 -13.45
N ILE A 177 1.17 0.64 -13.04
CA ILE A 177 0.99 1.51 -11.86
C ILE A 177 1.38 0.75 -10.58
N ILE A 178 0.95 -0.50 -10.43
CA ILE A 178 1.35 -1.35 -9.29
C ILE A 178 2.87 -1.59 -9.27
N ALA A 179 3.49 -1.74 -10.44
CA ALA A 179 4.94 -1.84 -10.59
C ALA A 179 5.66 -0.60 -10.06
N ALA A 180 5.16 0.60 -10.37
CA ALA A 180 5.70 1.83 -9.81
C ALA A 180 5.60 1.87 -8.27
N ILE A 181 4.46 1.43 -7.69
CA ILE A 181 4.29 1.32 -6.23
C ILE A 181 5.26 0.30 -5.63
N SER A 182 5.49 -0.83 -6.31
CA SER A 182 6.43 -1.87 -5.88
C SER A 182 7.89 -1.40 -5.92
N LEU A 183 8.27 -0.60 -6.93
CA LEU A 183 9.59 0.04 -6.96
C LEU A 183 9.74 0.96 -5.75
N PHE A 184 8.74 1.81 -5.51
CA PHE A 184 8.75 2.71 -4.34
C PHE A 184 8.83 1.94 -3.01
N SER A 185 8.16 0.78 -2.92
CA SER A 185 8.29 -0.14 -1.79
C SER A 185 9.73 -0.62 -1.59
N THR A 186 10.37 -1.04 -2.68
CA THR A 186 11.69 -1.65 -2.70
C THR A 186 12.79 -0.65 -2.33
N PHE A 187 12.72 0.56 -2.89
CA PHE A 187 13.79 1.53 -2.75
C PHE A 187 13.57 2.54 -1.60
N LEU A 188 12.32 2.73 -1.15
CA LEU A 188 12.01 3.75 -0.15
C LEU A 188 11.33 3.18 1.09
N ALA A 189 10.11 2.65 0.94
CA ALA A 189 9.28 2.33 2.10
C ALA A 189 9.89 1.21 2.94
N THR A 190 10.38 0.14 2.30
CA THR A 190 10.96 -1.01 2.99
C THR A 190 12.31 -0.68 3.64
N PRO A 191 13.29 -0.06 2.94
CA PRO A 191 14.56 0.28 3.58
C PRO A 191 14.39 1.27 4.74
N TYR A 192 13.51 2.27 4.58
CA TYR A 192 13.23 3.21 5.66
C TYR A 192 12.54 2.53 6.85
N TRP A 193 11.61 1.60 6.61
CA TRP A 193 11.00 0.80 7.68
C TRP A 193 12.01 -0.10 8.39
N LYS A 194 12.95 -0.71 7.66
CA LYS A 194 14.05 -1.48 8.25
C LYS A 194 14.96 -0.59 9.11
N LEU A 195 15.30 0.60 8.63
CA LEU A 195 16.07 1.59 9.37
C LEU A 195 15.36 1.99 10.68
N MET A 196 14.05 2.23 10.63
CA MET A 196 13.23 2.54 11.82
C MET A 196 13.20 1.41 12.86
N ASN A 197 13.28 0.16 12.43
CA ASN A 197 13.32 -1.01 13.32
C ASN A 197 14.74 -1.47 13.68
N SER A 198 15.76 -0.76 13.20
CA SER A 198 17.16 -1.10 13.46
C SER A 198 17.62 -0.60 14.83
N HIS A 199 18.84 -0.99 15.22
CA HIS A 199 19.52 -0.48 16.42
C HIS A 199 20.34 0.79 16.16
N VAL A 200 20.11 1.48 15.04
CA VAL A 200 20.82 2.72 14.70
C VAL A 200 20.48 3.83 15.71
N ASN A 201 21.50 4.58 16.12
CA ASN A 201 21.33 5.71 17.03
C ASN A 201 20.49 6.83 16.36
N TYR A 202 19.49 7.34 17.08
CA TYR A 202 18.59 8.39 16.60
C TYR A 202 19.31 9.67 16.13
N GLY A 203 20.47 9.99 16.71
CA GLY A 203 21.28 11.15 16.31
C GLY A 203 21.87 11.03 14.89
N VAL A 204 21.98 9.82 14.34
CA VAL A 204 22.51 9.57 12.99
C VAL A 204 21.38 9.47 11.95
N PHE A 205 20.15 9.25 12.38
CA PHE A 205 18.95 9.15 11.53
C PHE A 205 18.78 10.29 10.51
N PRO A 206 19.04 11.57 10.86
CA PRO A 206 18.95 12.68 9.92
C PRO A 206 19.83 12.52 8.67
N ASN A 207 20.95 11.79 8.75
CA ASN A 207 21.83 11.56 7.60
C ASN A 207 21.17 10.63 6.57
N PHE A 208 20.50 9.58 7.05
CA PHE A 208 19.73 8.66 6.21
C PHE A 208 18.55 9.39 5.54
N VAL A 209 17.82 10.22 6.30
CA VAL A 209 16.72 11.02 5.74
C VAL A 209 17.22 11.99 4.67
N LYS A 210 18.35 12.67 4.90
CA LYS A 210 18.95 13.57 3.89
C LYS A 210 19.36 12.83 2.62
N ALA A 211 20.00 11.67 2.74
CA ALA A 211 20.36 10.85 1.59
C ALA A 211 19.13 10.41 0.80
N MET A 212 18.08 9.98 1.50
CA MET A 212 16.79 9.60 0.91
C MET A 212 16.13 10.77 0.16
N VAL A 213 16.09 11.96 0.75
CA VAL A 213 15.56 13.16 0.08
C VAL A 213 16.37 13.51 -1.16
N ALA A 214 17.70 13.44 -1.09
CA ALA A 214 18.56 13.71 -2.24
C ALA A 214 18.34 12.70 -3.38
N ALA A 215 18.13 11.42 -3.07
CA ALA A 215 17.78 10.40 -4.04
C ALA A 215 16.43 10.68 -4.71
N LEU A 216 15.38 10.96 -3.92
CA LEU A 216 14.06 11.30 -4.44
C LEU A 216 14.08 12.56 -5.34
N GLN A 217 14.84 13.58 -4.94
CA GLN A 217 15.01 14.79 -5.75
C GLN A 217 15.68 14.48 -7.08
N ARG A 218 16.72 13.64 -7.09
CA ARG A 218 17.39 13.19 -8.31
C ARG A 218 16.42 12.41 -9.19
N TRP A 219 15.74 11.41 -8.64
CA TRP A 219 14.77 10.58 -9.36
C TRP A 219 13.61 11.40 -9.94
N SER A 220 13.23 12.50 -9.29
CA SER A 220 12.19 13.40 -9.80
C SER A 220 12.67 14.34 -10.91
N ALA A 221 13.98 14.61 -11.00
CA ALA A 221 14.57 15.56 -11.93
C ALA A 221 15.03 14.92 -13.24
N ASP A 222 15.48 13.66 -13.19
CA ASP A 222 15.80 12.88 -14.38
C ASP A 222 14.50 12.33 -15.00
N GLN A 223 14.39 12.39 -16.34
CA GLN A 223 13.47 11.51 -17.08
C GLN A 223 13.98 10.07 -16.89
N PHE A 224 13.59 9.48 -15.77
CA PHE A 224 14.22 8.30 -15.20
C PHE A 224 14.11 7.10 -16.14
N GLU A 225 15.24 6.61 -16.67
CA GLU A 225 15.29 5.26 -17.25
C GLU A 225 15.25 4.27 -16.09
N ILE A 226 14.12 3.54 -15.98
CA ILE A 226 13.88 2.50 -14.96
C ILE A 226 15.04 1.50 -14.86
N ASP A 227 15.81 1.30 -15.92
CA ASP A 227 16.97 0.42 -15.96
C ASP A 227 18.10 0.85 -15.00
N THR A 228 18.20 2.15 -14.66
CA THR A 228 19.20 2.65 -13.71
C THR A 228 18.85 2.35 -12.24
N LEU A 229 17.57 2.21 -11.89
CA LEU A 229 17.12 1.78 -10.55
C LEU A 229 17.62 0.37 -10.21
N PHE A 230 17.73 -0.53 -11.19
CA PHE A 230 18.25 -1.89 -10.97
C PHE A 230 19.77 -1.95 -10.80
N THR A 231 20.47 -0.83 -11.04
CA THR A 231 21.91 -0.70 -10.82
C THR A 231 22.28 0.09 -9.56
N GLU A 232 21.33 0.83 -9.00
CA GLU A 232 21.50 1.49 -7.69
C GLU A 232 21.26 0.45 -6.59
N GLU A 233 22.19 0.36 -5.62
CA GLU A 233 21.93 -0.40 -4.39
C GLU A 233 20.69 0.18 -3.68
N PRO A 234 19.90 -0.65 -2.97
CA PRO A 234 18.85 -0.15 -2.09
C PRO A 234 19.39 0.98 -1.21
N LEU A 235 18.59 2.02 -0.97
CA LEU A 235 18.93 3.05 0.01
C LEU A 235 19.08 2.36 1.37
N PHE A 236 20.32 2.03 1.74
CA PHE A 236 20.78 1.37 2.98
C PHE A 236 20.73 -0.16 3.01
#